data_AF-A0A7C4X6Q9-F1
#
_entry.id   AF-A0A7C4X6Q9-F1
#
_cell.length_a   1.000
_cell.length_b   1.000
_cell.length_c   1.000
_cell.angle_alpha   90.00
_cell.angle_beta   90.00
_cell.angle_gamma   90.00
#
_symmetry.space_group_name_H-M   'P 1'
#
loop_
_entity.id
_entity.type
_entity.pdbx_description
1 polymer ?
#
loop_
_entity_poly.entity_id
_entity_poly.type
_entity_poly.pdbx_seq_one_letter_code
_entity_poly.pdbx_strand_id
1 'polypeptide(L)'
;MEKLIKEKQLTFLIMLGLVLLAALSSLYFFRIDFTVSHSNTFSKVARNFYKEIPDTVRITYFISPSLKAKHPGPQMIEDFLYELQAVSHGKIVVSVVNPEKDNYRAQSLGIMPQQMQVVEKSEQRIALVYTGIAVEYLDKSFSIPAVITTDTLEYDLLKGIRSLISQKENIAGVLIGDSDKSFTNDYRYLKSYLEKAGYTV
;
A
#
# COMPACT_ATOMS: atom_id res chain seq x y z
N MET A 1 -30.28 -3.21 -66.02
CA MET A 1 -30.63 -3.99 -64.81
C MET A 1 -29.42 -4.59 -64.11
N GLU A 2 -28.48 -5.23 -64.83
CA GLU A 2 -27.29 -5.86 -64.21
C GLU A 2 -26.42 -4.91 -63.38
N LYS A 3 -26.25 -3.65 -63.80
CA LYS A 3 -25.45 -2.66 -63.07
C LYS A 3 -26.02 -2.36 -61.67
N LEU A 4 -27.35 -2.27 -61.57
CA LEU A 4 -28.06 -2.03 -60.31
C LEU A 4 -27.98 -3.23 -59.35
N ILE A 5 -27.93 -4.44 -59.90
CA ILE A 5 -27.77 -5.69 -59.13
C ILE A 5 -26.34 -5.78 -58.59
N LYS A 6 -25.34 -5.45 -59.41
CA LYS A 6 -23.93 -5.40 -58.99
C LYS A 6 -23.69 -4.34 -57.91
N GLU A 7 -24.31 -3.17 -58.02
CA GLU A 7 -24.25 -2.13 -56.99
C GLU A 7 -24.87 -2.60 -55.67
N LYS A 8 -26.06 -3.23 -55.70
CA LYS A 8 -26.67 -3.80 -54.48
C LYS A 8 -25.84 -4.92 -53.86
N GLN A 9 -25.24 -5.79 -54.66
CA GLN A 9 -24.35 -6.86 -54.20
C GLN A 9 -23.08 -6.30 -53.56
N LEU A 10 -22.50 -5.25 -54.16
CA LEU A 10 -21.32 -4.57 -53.61
C LEU A 10 -21.64 -3.91 -52.28
N THR A 11 -22.75 -3.19 -52.18
CA THR A 11 -23.20 -2.56 -50.92
C THR A 11 -23.46 -3.59 -49.84
N PHE A 12 -24.07 -4.73 -50.19
CA PHE A 12 -24.30 -5.83 -49.25
C PHE A 12 -23.00 -6.45 -48.74
N LEU A 13 -22.02 -6.69 -49.61
CA LEU A 13 -20.71 -7.21 -49.23
C LEU A 13 -19.95 -6.27 -48.30
N ILE A 14 -20.01 -4.96 -48.56
CA ILE A 14 -19.39 -3.93 -47.70
C ILE A 14 -20.07 -3.91 -46.33
N MET A 15 -21.40 -3.95 -46.28
CA MET A 15 -22.14 -3.96 -45.03
C MET A 15 -21.86 -5.21 -44.21
N LEU A 16 -21.80 -6.38 -44.85
CA LEU A 16 -21.46 -7.65 -44.21
C LEU A 16 -20.03 -7.61 -43.65
N GLY A 17 -19.08 -7.05 -44.39
CA GLY A 17 -17.71 -6.86 -43.93
C GLY A 17 -17.62 -5.98 -42.68
N LEU A 18 -18.38 -4.87 -42.63
CA LEU A 18 -18.44 -3.98 -41.46
C LEU A 18 -19.05 -4.67 -40.23
N VAL A 19 -20.10 -5.47 -40.41
CA VAL A 19 -20.72 -6.22 -39.32
C VAL A 19 -19.74 -7.27 -38.77
N LEU A 20 -19.02 -7.98 -39.63
CA LEU A 20 -18.02 -8.95 -39.22
C LEU A 20 -16.83 -8.29 -38.50
N LEU A 21 -16.37 -7.13 -38.97
CA LEU A 21 -15.33 -6.33 -38.30
C LEU A 21 -15.79 -5.85 -36.91
N ALA A 22 -17.04 -5.40 -36.77
CA ALA A 22 -17.60 -5.00 -35.48
C ALA A 22 -17.74 -6.19 -34.52
N ALA A 23 -18.13 -7.37 -35.01
CA ALA A 23 -18.21 -8.59 -34.21
C ALA A 23 -16.81 -9.13 -33.83
N LEU A 24 -15.82 -9.00 -34.70
CA LEU A 24 -14.42 -9.34 -34.38
C LEU A 24 -13.83 -8.35 -33.37
N SER A 25 -14.20 -7.08 -33.44
CA SER A 25 -13.83 -6.05 -32.46
C SER A 25 -14.40 -6.34 -31.05
N SER A 26 -15.61 -6.89 -30.96
CA SER A 26 -16.19 -7.29 -29.67
C SER A 26 -15.62 -8.61 -29.11
N LEU A 27 -15.03 -9.46 -29.95
CA LEU A 27 -14.37 -10.71 -29.55
C LEU A 27 -12.90 -10.51 -29.20
N TYR A 28 -12.20 -9.62 -29.92
CA TYR A 28 -10.83 -9.22 -29.65
C TYR A 28 -10.81 -7.80 -29.08
N PHE A 29 -11.14 -7.68 -27.79
CA PHE A 29 -10.79 -6.50 -27.01
C PHE A 29 -9.26 -6.45 -26.86
N PHE A 30 -8.57 -5.98 -27.89
CA PHE A 30 -7.17 -5.59 -27.77
C PHE A 30 -7.14 -4.28 -26.97
N ARG A 31 -7.21 -4.39 -25.64
CA ARG A 31 -6.90 -3.29 -24.72
C ARG A 31 -5.41 -3.02 -24.84
N ILE A 32 -5.02 -2.14 -25.76
CA ILE A 32 -3.74 -1.44 -25.63
C ILE A 32 -3.98 -0.39 -24.56
N ASP A 33 -3.55 -0.71 -23.35
CA ASP A 33 -3.61 0.19 -22.22
C ASP A 33 -2.60 1.33 -22.44
N PHE A 34 -3.05 2.41 -23.05
CA PHE A 34 -2.31 3.67 -23.20
C PHE A 34 -2.52 4.59 -21.98
N THR A 35 -2.81 4.03 -20.80
CA THR A 35 -2.74 4.80 -19.56
C THR A 35 -1.28 4.92 -19.14
N VAL A 36 -0.62 5.97 -19.62
CA VAL A 36 0.62 6.49 -19.02
C VAL A 36 0.22 7.20 -17.71
N SER A 37 -0.17 6.44 -16.70
CA SER A 37 -0.11 6.89 -15.32
C SER A 37 0.86 5.98 -14.56
N HIS A 38 2.15 6.23 -14.79
CA HIS A 38 3.22 5.70 -13.95
C HIS A 38 3.17 6.23 -12.49
N SER A 39 2.09 6.92 -12.08
CA SER A 39 1.91 7.40 -10.71
C SER A 39 1.56 6.29 -9.71
N ASN A 40 1.16 5.10 -10.18
CA ASN A 40 0.84 3.94 -9.34
C ASN A 40 1.71 2.72 -9.67
N THR A 41 2.82 2.91 -10.40
CA THR A 41 3.73 1.82 -10.68
C THR A 41 4.77 1.77 -9.59
N PHE A 42 4.77 0.72 -8.79
CA PHE A 42 5.83 0.45 -7.82
C PHE A 42 7.21 0.79 -8.36
N SER A 43 8.07 1.36 -7.53
CA SER A 43 9.46 1.57 -7.93
C SER A 43 10.10 0.24 -8.38
N LYS A 44 11.12 0.32 -9.25
CA LYS A 44 11.91 -0.88 -9.61
C LYS A 44 12.48 -1.58 -8.36
N VAL A 45 12.66 -0.83 -7.27
CA VAL A 45 13.11 -1.32 -5.97
C VAL A 45 12.01 -2.16 -5.32
N ALA A 46 10.78 -1.64 -5.20
CA ALA A 46 9.65 -2.39 -4.64
C ALA A 46 9.38 -3.70 -5.39
N ARG A 47 9.37 -3.68 -6.73
CA ARG A 47 9.15 -4.90 -7.53
C ARG A 47 10.20 -6.00 -7.31
N ASN A 48 11.44 -5.64 -6.98
CA ASN A 48 12.50 -6.62 -6.74
C ASN A 48 12.71 -6.93 -5.25
N PHE A 49 11.95 -6.27 -4.37
CA PHE A 49 12.20 -6.32 -2.93
C PHE A 49 12.02 -7.71 -2.34
N TYR A 50 11.14 -8.54 -2.92
CA TYR A 50 10.97 -9.94 -2.51
C TYR A 50 12.26 -10.77 -2.52
N LYS A 51 13.24 -10.38 -3.34
CA LYS A 51 14.55 -11.06 -3.41
C LYS A 51 15.38 -10.85 -2.14
N GLU A 52 15.13 -9.78 -1.40
CA GLU A 52 15.79 -9.48 -0.13
C GLU A 52 15.15 -10.25 1.04
N ILE A 53 13.91 -10.76 0.86
CA ILE A 53 13.11 -11.35 1.92
C ILE A 53 13.38 -12.87 2.02
N PRO A 54 14.04 -13.35 3.10
CA PRO A 54 14.37 -14.76 3.24
C PRO A 54 13.13 -15.63 3.45
N ASP A 55 12.19 -15.17 4.30
CA ASP A 55 10.98 -15.89 4.70
C ASP A 55 9.73 -14.99 4.64
N THR A 56 8.53 -15.52 4.81
CA THR A 56 7.28 -14.77 4.63
C THR A 56 7.12 -13.61 5.62
N VAL A 57 6.90 -12.41 5.08
CA VAL A 57 6.48 -11.21 5.81
C VAL A 57 4.95 -11.13 5.82
N ARG A 58 4.35 -10.97 7.00
CA ARG A 58 2.91 -10.79 7.17
C ARG A 58 2.61 -9.32 7.42
N ILE A 59 1.76 -8.73 6.58
CA ILE A 59 1.29 -7.36 6.71
C ILE A 59 -0.19 -7.41 7.06
N THR A 60 -0.57 -6.75 8.16
CA THR A 60 -1.96 -6.63 8.60
C THR A 60 -2.36 -5.16 8.62
N TYR A 61 -3.32 -4.77 7.79
CA TYR A 61 -3.93 -3.45 7.82
C TYR A 61 -5.15 -3.48 8.75
N PHE A 62 -5.04 -2.81 9.89
CA PHE A 62 -6.14 -2.64 10.83
C PHE A 62 -6.89 -1.37 10.47
N ILE A 63 -8.18 -1.49 10.15
CA ILE A 63 -9.00 -0.36 9.74
C ILE A 63 -10.44 -0.47 10.27
N SER A 64 -10.92 0.60 10.91
CA SER A 64 -12.31 0.73 11.33
C SER A 64 -13.25 0.83 10.11
N PRO A 65 -14.38 0.10 10.08
CA PRO A 65 -15.35 0.15 8.97
C PRO A 65 -15.91 1.54 8.72
N SER A 66 -16.10 2.32 9.78
CA SER A 66 -16.59 3.70 9.71
C SER A 66 -15.64 4.60 8.90
N LEU A 67 -14.33 4.45 9.09
CA LEU A 67 -13.31 5.19 8.34
C LEU A 67 -13.21 4.65 6.91
N LYS A 68 -13.19 3.32 6.73
CA LYS A 68 -13.15 2.67 5.41
C LYS A 68 -14.28 3.12 4.50
N ALA A 69 -15.49 3.28 5.04
CA ALA A 69 -16.66 3.67 4.25
C ALA A 69 -16.72 5.16 3.91
N LYS A 70 -16.00 6.03 4.65
CA LYS A 70 -16.17 7.49 4.62
C LYS A 70 -14.95 8.25 4.12
N HIS A 71 -13.81 7.58 3.95
CA HIS A 71 -12.56 8.18 3.49
C HIS A 71 -12.00 7.37 2.30
N PRO A 72 -11.47 8.01 1.24
CA PRO A 72 -10.90 7.29 0.09
C PRO A 72 -9.54 6.62 0.41
N GLY A 73 -8.81 7.16 1.38
CA GLY A 73 -7.49 6.69 1.82
C GLY A 73 -7.37 5.19 2.06
N PRO A 74 -8.23 4.59 2.91
CA PRO A 74 -8.23 3.15 3.16
C PRO A 74 -8.25 2.28 1.90
N GLN A 75 -9.05 2.64 0.89
CA GLN A 75 -9.08 1.86 -0.36
C GLN A 75 -7.73 1.95 -1.10
N MET A 76 -7.14 3.14 -1.19
CA MET A 76 -5.82 3.32 -1.81
C MET A 76 -4.72 2.53 -1.09
N ILE A 77 -4.78 2.45 0.24
CA ILE A 77 -3.86 1.65 1.05
C ILE A 77 -4.06 0.16 0.79
N GLU A 78 -5.30 -0.32 0.77
CA GLU A 78 -5.61 -1.72 0.46
C GLU A 78 -5.11 -2.12 -0.92
N ASP A 79 -5.40 -1.31 -1.95
CA ASP A 79 -4.96 -1.53 -3.32
C ASP A 79 -3.43 -1.58 -3.40
N PHE A 80 -2.76 -0.62 -2.76
CA PHE A 80 -1.30 -0.58 -2.64
C PHE A 80 -0.74 -1.86 -2.01
N LEU A 81 -1.29 -2.29 -0.88
CA LEU A 81 -0.81 -3.49 -0.18
C LEU A 81 -1.03 -4.76 -1.00
N TYR A 82 -2.19 -4.91 -1.63
CA TYR A 82 -2.47 -6.07 -2.48
C TYR A 82 -1.59 -6.12 -3.73
N GLU A 83 -1.28 -4.97 -4.34
CA GLU A 83 -0.34 -4.90 -5.44
C GLU A 83 1.08 -5.28 -4.96
N LEU A 84 1.51 -4.84 -3.77
CA LEU A 84 2.78 -5.24 -3.17
C LEU A 84 2.85 -6.75 -2.95
N GLN A 85 1.77 -7.36 -2.45
CA GLN A 85 1.65 -8.81 -2.34
C GLN A 85 1.78 -9.49 -3.71
N ALA A 86 1.07 -9.00 -4.73
CA ALA A 86 1.06 -9.59 -6.06
C ALA A 86 2.46 -9.63 -6.69
N VAL A 87 3.27 -8.57 -6.52
CA VAL A 87 4.65 -8.52 -7.02
C VAL A 87 5.67 -9.20 -6.11
N SER A 88 5.26 -9.71 -4.94
CA SER A 88 6.16 -10.31 -3.95
C SER A 88 6.49 -11.78 -4.18
N HIS A 89 5.85 -12.44 -5.16
CA HIS A 89 6.01 -13.88 -5.41
C HIS A 89 5.82 -14.76 -4.15
N GLY A 90 4.84 -14.41 -3.30
CA GLY A 90 4.50 -15.16 -2.09
C GLY A 90 5.36 -14.85 -0.86
N LYS A 91 6.33 -13.93 -0.97
CA LYS A 91 7.15 -13.47 0.17
C LYS A 91 6.40 -12.51 1.09
N ILE A 92 5.36 -11.85 0.60
CA ILE A 92 4.53 -10.94 1.39
C ILE A 92 3.09 -11.46 1.35
N VAL A 93 2.45 -11.52 2.52
CA VAL A 93 1.03 -11.86 2.68
C VAL A 93 0.34 -10.71 3.40
N VAL A 94 -0.74 -10.20 2.81
CA VAL A 94 -1.52 -9.07 3.28
C VAL A 94 -2.86 -9.56 3.81
N SER A 95 -3.28 -8.98 4.93
CA SER A 95 -4.62 -9.15 5.48
C SER A 95 -5.19 -7.80 5.91
N VAL A 96 -6.50 -7.63 5.78
CA VAL A 96 -7.22 -6.44 6.23
C VAL A 96 -8.18 -6.87 7.33
N VAL A 97 -8.07 -6.26 8.49
CA VAL A 97 -8.78 -6.68 9.71
C VAL A 97 -9.58 -5.50 10.27
N ASN A 98 -10.82 -5.77 10.68
CA ASN A 98 -11.59 -4.85 11.51
C ASN A 98 -11.20 -5.03 13.00
N PRO A 99 -10.51 -4.06 13.61
CA PRO A 99 -10.06 -4.16 15.01
C PRO A 99 -11.18 -3.90 16.03
N GLU A 100 -12.39 -3.52 15.60
CA GLU A 100 -13.54 -3.36 16.51
C GLU A 100 -14.06 -4.70 17.04
N LYS A 101 -13.72 -5.81 16.37
CA LYS A 101 -14.06 -7.17 16.82
C LYS A 101 -13.04 -7.75 17.79
N ASP A 102 -11.77 -7.39 17.62
CA ASP A 102 -10.63 -7.78 18.46
C ASP A 102 -9.63 -6.63 18.47
N ASN A 103 -9.77 -5.76 19.48
CA ASN A 103 -8.92 -4.60 19.64
C ASN A 103 -7.57 -4.95 20.27
N TYR A 104 -7.50 -6.07 21.00
CA TYR A 104 -6.30 -6.51 21.70
C TYR A 104 -5.18 -6.79 20.72
N ARG A 105 -5.47 -7.51 19.62
CA ARG A 105 -4.46 -7.79 18.60
C ARG A 105 -3.88 -6.50 18.00
N ALA A 106 -4.74 -5.56 17.61
CA ALA A 106 -4.30 -4.28 17.05
C ALA A 106 -3.42 -3.49 18.05
N GLN A 107 -3.87 -3.37 19.30
CA GLN A 107 -3.15 -2.64 20.34
C GLN A 107 -1.82 -3.31 20.72
N SER A 108 -1.78 -4.64 20.77
CA SER A 108 -0.55 -5.41 21.05
C SER A 108 0.53 -5.19 19.99
N LEU A 109 0.13 -4.87 18.76
CA LEU A 109 1.01 -4.52 17.64
C LEU A 109 1.26 -3.01 17.54
N GLY A 110 0.87 -2.23 18.55
CA GLY A 110 1.09 -0.78 18.61
C GLY A 110 0.10 0.07 17.80
N ILE A 111 -0.98 -0.52 17.28
CA ILE A 111 -2.04 0.21 16.60
C ILE A 111 -3.07 0.69 17.63
N MET A 112 -2.90 1.94 18.05
CA MET A 112 -3.79 2.60 19.00
C MET A 112 -4.93 3.36 18.29
N PRO A 113 -6.12 3.42 18.89
CA PRO A 113 -7.23 4.19 18.34
C PRO A 113 -6.90 5.69 18.26
N GLN A 114 -7.32 6.35 17.19
CA GLN A 114 -7.09 7.77 16.94
C GLN A 114 -8.43 8.52 16.90
N GLN A 115 -8.44 9.75 17.41
CA GLN A 115 -9.58 10.65 17.24
C GLN A 115 -9.50 11.32 15.87
N MET A 116 -10.46 11.01 15.00
CA MET A 116 -10.52 11.58 13.65
C MET A 116 -11.87 12.22 13.38
N GLN A 117 -11.85 13.28 12.57
CA GLN A 117 -13.08 13.90 12.07
C GLN A 117 -13.65 13.04 10.95
N VAL A 118 -14.82 12.46 11.18
CA VAL A 118 -15.58 11.71 10.18
C VAL A 118 -16.82 12.50 9.80
N VAL A 119 -17.15 12.50 8.51
CA VAL A 119 -18.39 13.11 8.01
C VAL A 119 -19.51 12.08 8.15
N GLU A 120 -20.49 12.36 8.98
CA GLU A 120 -21.64 11.50 9.21
C GLU A 120 -22.93 12.26 8.94
N LYS A 121 -23.68 11.85 7.91
CA LYS A 121 -24.97 12.47 7.55
C LYS A 121 -24.91 14.00 7.46
N SER A 122 -23.86 14.54 6.84
CA SER A 122 -23.60 15.98 6.70
C SER A 122 -23.19 16.72 7.98
N GLU A 123 -22.93 16.02 9.08
CA GLU A 123 -22.31 16.57 10.29
C GLU A 123 -20.86 16.09 10.42
N GLN A 124 -19.96 16.99 10.76
CA GLN A 124 -18.60 16.62 11.16
C GLN A 124 -18.62 16.17 12.62
N ARG A 125 -18.26 14.92 12.88
CA ARG A 125 -18.14 14.37 14.23
C ARG A 125 -16.73 13.84 14.46
N ILE A 126 -16.23 14.03 15.68
CA ILE A 126 -15.00 13.38 16.12
C ILE A 126 -15.36 11.96 16.53
N ALA A 127 -14.78 10.98 15.84
CA ALA A 127 -14.94 9.56 16.15
C ALA A 127 -13.59 8.95 16.49
N LEU A 128 -13.62 7.98 17.41
CA LEU A 128 -12.46 7.15 17.71
C LEU A 128 -12.40 6.01 16.69
N VAL A 129 -11.36 5.99 15.86
CA VAL A 129 -11.19 5.02 14.77
C VAL A 129 -9.80 4.41 14.81
N TYR A 130 -9.70 3.17 14.35
CA TYR A 130 -8.40 2.52 14.14
C TYR A 130 -8.00 2.65 12.67
N THR A 131 -6.75 3.04 12.44
CA THR A 131 -6.10 2.89 11.14
C THR A 131 -4.60 2.73 11.36
N GLY A 132 -4.03 1.68 10.78
CA GLY A 132 -2.59 1.46 10.84
C GLY A 132 -2.20 0.07 10.37
N ILE A 133 -0.92 -0.07 10.03
CA ILE A 133 -0.37 -1.28 9.44
C ILE A 133 0.60 -1.90 10.43
N ALA A 134 0.42 -3.17 10.75
CA ALA A 134 1.41 -3.96 11.46
C ALA A 134 2.12 -4.88 10.47
N VAL A 135 3.44 -5.01 10.64
CA VAL A 135 4.28 -5.89 9.84
C VAL A 135 4.99 -6.84 10.77
N GLU A 136 4.84 -8.13 10.52
CA GLU A 136 5.40 -9.23 11.30
C GLU A 136 6.34 -10.05 10.43
N TYR A 137 7.53 -10.37 10.96
CA TYR A 137 8.52 -11.24 10.34
C TYR A 137 9.17 -12.09 11.42
N LEU A 138 8.92 -13.41 11.38
CA LEU A 138 9.28 -14.34 12.45
C LEU A 138 8.76 -13.82 13.81
N ASP A 139 9.65 -13.59 14.77
CA ASP A 139 9.41 -13.12 16.14
C ASP A 139 9.57 -11.60 16.29
N LYS A 140 9.81 -10.88 15.19
CA LYS A 140 9.92 -9.42 15.17
C LYS A 140 8.71 -8.77 14.51
N SER A 141 8.37 -7.56 14.96
CA SER A 141 7.32 -6.75 14.34
C SER A 141 7.62 -5.26 14.43
N PHE A 142 7.11 -4.48 13.48
CA PHE A 142 6.96 -3.03 13.63
C PHE A 142 5.56 -2.62 13.18
N SER A 143 5.18 -1.39 13.50
CA SER A 143 3.91 -0.82 13.04
C SER A 143 4.06 0.59 12.49
N ILE A 144 3.17 0.91 11.56
CA ILE A 144 2.97 2.24 10.99
C ILE A 144 1.58 2.69 11.48
N PRO A 145 1.49 3.46 12.57
CA PRO A 145 0.21 3.93 13.08
C PRO A 145 -0.35 5.06 12.22
N ALA A 146 -1.67 5.27 12.27
CA ALA A 146 -2.37 6.43 11.70
C ALA A 146 -2.21 6.61 10.17
N VAL A 147 -2.14 5.52 9.41
CA VAL A 147 -2.00 5.58 7.95
C VAL A 147 -3.35 5.90 7.28
N ILE A 148 -3.40 6.97 6.49
CA ILE A 148 -4.61 7.38 5.73
C ILE A 148 -4.32 7.77 4.27
N THR A 149 -3.06 7.76 3.84
CA THR A 149 -2.63 7.98 2.45
C THR A 149 -1.47 7.05 2.11
N THR A 150 -1.08 7.00 0.83
CA THR A 150 0.03 6.18 0.32
C THR A 150 1.32 6.97 0.11
N ASP A 151 1.34 8.28 0.41
CA ASP A 151 2.41 9.21 -0.01
C ASP A 151 3.81 8.79 0.44
N THR A 152 3.96 8.28 1.67
CA THR A 152 5.23 7.77 2.22
C THR A 152 5.23 6.25 2.39
N LEU A 153 4.11 5.60 2.09
CA LEU A 153 3.84 4.23 2.53
C LEU A 153 4.82 3.22 1.92
N GLU A 154 5.20 3.39 0.64
CA GLU A 154 6.19 2.52 0.01
C GLU A 154 7.54 2.61 0.72
N TYR A 155 8.03 3.82 0.97
CA TYR A 155 9.30 4.03 1.64
C TYR A 155 9.28 3.45 3.06
N ASP A 156 8.25 3.77 3.83
CA ASP A 156 8.12 3.36 5.23
C ASP A 156 8.04 1.83 5.36
N LEU A 157 7.27 1.16 4.50
CA LEU A 157 7.18 -0.30 4.49
C LEU A 157 8.49 -0.95 4.06
N LEU A 158 9.07 -0.54 2.93
CA LEU A 158 10.31 -1.17 2.44
C LEU A 158 11.46 -0.98 3.44
N LYS A 159 11.60 0.20 4.01
CA LYS A 159 12.62 0.48 5.03
C LYS A 159 12.36 -0.33 6.31
N GLY A 160 11.11 -0.35 6.79
CA GLY A 160 10.75 -1.09 7.99
C GLY A 160 10.97 -2.60 7.83
N ILE A 161 10.57 -3.17 6.68
CA ILE A 161 10.81 -4.58 6.38
C ILE A 161 12.31 -4.86 6.29
N ARG A 162 13.11 -4.01 5.64
CA ARG A 162 14.58 -4.15 5.65
C ARG A 162 15.16 -4.17 7.05
N SER A 163 14.67 -3.30 7.93
CA SER A 163 15.10 -3.26 9.33
C SER A 163 14.74 -4.56 10.07
N LEU A 164 13.54 -5.12 9.84
CA LEU A 164 13.12 -6.39 10.44
C LEU A 164 13.96 -7.57 9.98
N ILE A 165 14.18 -7.69 8.67
CA ILE A 165 14.90 -8.83 8.07
C ILE A 165 16.42 -8.74 8.27
N SER A 166 16.95 -7.53 8.47
CA SER A 166 18.36 -7.34 8.74
C SER A 166 18.73 -7.99 10.08
N GLN A 167 19.73 -8.87 10.04
CA GLN A 167 20.42 -9.37 11.24
C GLN A 167 21.49 -8.40 11.73
N LYS A 168 21.71 -7.30 11.00
CA LYS A 168 22.74 -6.30 11.29
C LYS A 168 22.12 -5.15 12.07
N GLU A 169 22.53 -4.98 13.31
CA GLU A 169 22.24 -3.76 14.08
C GLU A 169 23.06 -2.61 13.49
N ASN A 170 22.38 -1.56 13.03
CA ASN A 170 23.08 -0.34 12.65
C ASN A 170 23.41 0.41 13.93
N ILE A 171 24.68 0.42 14.32
CA ILE A 171 25.11 1.09 15.56
C ILE A 171 25.53 2.52 15.20
N ALA A 172 24.95 3.52 15.87
CA ALA A 172 25.37 4.91 15.78
C ALA A 172 26.17 5.28 17.04
N GLY A 173 27.48 5.48 16.90
CA GLY A 173 28.31 6.01 17.99
C GLY A 173 28.15 7.52 18.12
N VAL A 174 27.67 7.99 19.27
CA VAL A 174 27.54 9.43 19.55
C VAL A 174 28.57 9.85 20.59
N LEU A 175 29.42 10.81 20.22
CA LEU A 175 30.38 11.44 21.13
C LEU A 175 29.83 12.79 21.60
N ILE A 176 29.73 12.97 22.91
CA ILE A 176 29.34 14.23 23.54
C ILE A 176 30.59 14.87 24.10
N GLY A 177 30.94 16.06 23.60
CA GLY A 177 32.14 16.79 24.04
C GLY A 177 31.95 17.61 25.31
N ASP A 178 30.75 17.61 25.88
CA ASP A 178 30.36 18.36 27.07
C ASP A 178 30.12 17.39 28.23
N SER A 179 30.87 17.55 29.33
CA SER A 179 30.88 16.62 30.46
C SER A 179 29.55 16.54 31.20
N ASP A 180 28.75 17.60 31.09
CA ASP A 180 27.54 17.76 31.90
C ASP A 180 26.27 17.32 31.13
N LYS A 181 26.44 16.91 29.86
CA LYS A 181 25.35 16.47 28.99
C LYS A 181 25.37 14.96 28.79
N SER A 182 24.19 14.37 28.76
CA SER A 182 23.97 12.95 28.46
C SER A 182 23.17 12.79 27.18
N PHE A 183 23.56 11.83 26.36
CA PHE A 183 22.85 11.52 25.12
C PHE A 183 21.40 11.14 25.38
N THR A 184 21.17 10.41 26.47
CA THR A 184 19.85 9.92 26.85
C THR A 184 18.92 11.04 27.32
N ASN A 185 19.44 12.08 27.96
CA ASN A 185 18.61 13.12 28.60
C ASN A 185 18.50 14.38 27.75
N ASP A 186 19.62 14.84 27.20
CA ASP A 186 19.73 16.14 26.53
C ASP A 186 19.45 16.04 25.03
N TYR A 187 19.66 14.87 24.43
CA TYR A 187 19.51 14.63 23.00
C TYR A 187 18.38 13.66 22.65
N ARG A 188 17.32 13.61 23.49
CA ARG A 188 16.17 12.70 23.33
C ARG A 188 15.54 12.73 21.93
N TYR A 189 15.44 13.91 21.32
CA TYR A 189 14.90 14.03 19.96
C TYR A 189 15.80 13.34 18.94
N LEU A 190 17.12 13.59 19.00
CA LEU A 190 18.09 12.95 18.11
C LEU A 190 18.10 11.42 18.32
N LYS A 191 18.07 10.96 19.57
CA LYS A 191 17.91 9.54 19.91
C LYS A 191 16.66 8.95 19.25
N SER A 192 15.50 9.57 19.43
CA SER A 192 14.25 9.10 18.82
C SER A 192 14.30 9.07 17.29
N TYR A 193 14.95 10.06 16.65
CA TYR A 193 15.14 10.06 15.21
C TYR A 193 16.05 8.94 14.72
N LEU A 194 17.15 8.67 15.44
CA LEU A 194 18.08 7.60 15.10
C LEU A 194 17.44 6.21 15.28
N GLU A 195 16.71 6.01 16.38
CA GLU A 195 15.93 4.79 16.62
C GLU A 195 14.87 4.58 15.52
N LYS A 196 14.12 5.62 15.15
CA LYS A 196 13.18 5.59 14.01
C LYS A 196 13.88 5.33 12.67
N ALA A 197 15.13 5.74 12.53
CA ALA A 197 15.93 5.46 11.35
C ALA A 197 16.51 4.04 11.32
N GLY A 198 16.31 3.26 12.39
CA GLY A 198 16.77 1.87 12.52
C GLY A 198 18.18 1.75 13.10
N TYR A 199 18.64 2.76 13.84
CA TYR A 199 19.91 2.73 14.55
C TYR A 199 19.74 2.39 16.03
N THR A 200 20.66 1.58 16.55
CA THR A 200 20.90 1.42 17.98
C THR A 200 21.97 2.43 18.39
N VAL A 201 21.72 3.20 19.44
CA VAL A 201 22.52 4.37 19.83
C VAL A 201 22.85 4.32 21.32
#